data_AF-A0AAD3HMC8-F1
#
_entry.id   AF-A0AAD3HMC8-F1
#
_cell.length_a   1.000
_cell.length_b   1.000
_cell.length_c   1.000
_cell.angle_alpha   90.00
_cell.angle_beta   90.00
_cell.angle_gamma   90.00
#
_symmetry.space_group_name_H-M   'P 1'
#
loop_
_entity.id
_entity.type
_entity.pdbx_description
1 polymer ?
#
loop_
_entity_poly.entity_id
_entity_poly.type
_entity_poly.pdbx_seq_one_letter_code
_entity_poly.pdbx_strand_id
1 'polypeptide(L)'
;ECRQDEFHYTGLPGSLFAAEDKALDERTVGHNPERLNLMKGGIVYSNAVTTVSPTYAREVLEGGAAGWLRSTLARPELRSKFQGILNGIDTAEWDPAADPHLPACYDADRPAGKAACKRYL
;
A
#
# COMPACT_ATOMS: atom_id res chain seq x y z
N GLU A 1 -12.82 3.73 3.14
CA GLU A 1 -13.88 4.69 2.76
C GLU A 1 -14.36 5.40 4.01
N CYS A 2 -15.00 6.55 3.88
CA CYS A 2 -15.64 7.28 4.98
C CYS A 2 -16.93 7.92 4.48
N ARG A 3 -17.82 8.33 5.39
CA ARG A 3 -18.97 9.14 4.99
C ARG A 3 -18.55 10.60 4.76
N GLN A 4 -19.29 11.30 3.91
CA GLN A 4 -19.04 12.71 3.60
C GLN A 4 -19.18 13.61 4.84
N ASP A 5 -20.13 13.31 5.72
CA ASP A 5 -20.33 14.03 6.98
C ASP A 5 -19.19 13.76 7.96
N GLU A 6 -18.65 12.55 8.02
CA GLU A 6 -17.47 12.19 8.84
C GLU A 6 -16.17 12.86 8.37
N PHE A 7 -16.09 13.31 7.11
CA PHE A 7 -14.86 13.91 6.59
C PHE A 7 -14.44 15.19 7.32
N HIS A 8 -15.37 15.84 8.05
CA HIS A 8 -15.09 17.01 8.88
C HIS A 8 -14.00 16.80 9.94
N TYR A 9 -13.72 15.55 10.36
CA TYR A 9 -12.60 15.24 11.27
C TYR A 9 -11.23 15.65 10.69
N THR A 10 -11.13 15.83 9.37
CA THR A 10 -9.94 16.35 8.69
C THR A 10 -9.86 17.89 8.70
N GLY A 11 -10.89 18.58 9.20
CA GLY A 11 -11.05 20.04 9.09
C GLY A 11 -11.59 20.51 7.73
N LEU A 12 -12.02 19.58 6.86
CA LEU A 12 -12.51 19.88 5.51
C LEU A 12 -13.94 19.35 5.29
N PRO A 13 -14.79 20.03 4.51
CA PRO A 13 -16.10 19.52 4.16
C PRO A 13 -16.01 18.39 3.13
N GLY A 14 -16.57 17.22 3.45
CA GLY A 14 -16.53 16.04 2.56
C GLY A 14 -17.24 16.24 1.22
N SER A 15 -18.25 17.11 1.17
CA SER A 15 -18.97 17.47 -0.06
C SER A 15 -18.06 18.08 -1.13
N LEU A 16 -16.95 18.71 -0.75
CA LEU A 16 -15.97 19.24 -1.72
C LEU A 16 -15.27 18.14 -2.54
N PHE A 17 -15.26 16.91 -2.02
CA PHE A 17 -14.58 15.75 -2.59
C PHE A 17 -15.55 14.74 -3.22
N ALA A 18 -16.85 14.97 -3.09
CA ALA A 18 -17.93 14.13 -3.60
C ALA A 18 -18.16 14.33 -5.12
N ALA A 19 -17.11 14.12 -5.92
CA ALA A 19 -17.18 14.10 -7.37
C ALA A 19 -16.36 12.92 -7.94
N GLU A 20 -16.72 12.46 -9.14
CA GLU A 20 -16.09 11.31 -9.80
C GLU A 20 -14.63 11.56 -10.18
N ASP A 21 -14.28 12.79 -10.54
CA ASP A 21 -12.88 13.18 -10.80
C ASP A 21 -12.04 13.28 -9.52
N LYS A 22 -12.70 13.23 -8.34
CA LYS A 22 -12.12 13.35 -6.99
C LYS A 22 -12.20 12.02 -6.23
N ALA A 23 -12.99 11.93 -5.17
CA ALA A 23 -12.99 10.81 -4.24
C ALA A 23 -14.19 9.86 -4.40
N LEU A 24 -15.06 10.04 -5.39
CA LEU A 24 -16.11 9.05 -5.69
C LEU A 24 -15.61 8.00 -6.69
N ASP A 25 -15.94 6.74 -6.50
CA ASP A 25 -15.71 5.65 -7.47
C ASP A 25 -17.03 4.95 -7.85
N GLU A 26 -16.95 3.96 -8.71
CA GLU A 26 -18.10 3.18 -9.19
C GLU A 26 -18.92 2.55 -8.04
N ARG A 27 -18.29 2.26 -6.89
CA ARG A 27 -18.99 1.70 -5.71
C ARG A 27 -19.77 2.78 -4.97
N THR A 28 -19.23 3.99 -4.89
CA THR A 28 -19.90 5.09 -4.19
C THR A 28 -21.03 5.68 -5.03
N VAL A 29 -20.86 5.87 -6.35
CA VAL A 29 -21.88 6.54 -7.19
C VAL A 29 -23.17 5.73 -7.30
N GLY A 30 -23.11 4.40 -7.27
CA GLY A 30 -24.28 3.52 -7.46
C GLY A 30 -24.85 2.88 -6.19
N HIS A 31 -24.07 2.74 -5.11
CA HIS A 31 -24.49 1.98 -3.92
C HIS A 31 -24.47 2.80 -2.64
N ASN A 32 -23.42 3.61 -2.42
CA ASN A 32 -23.24 4.39 -1.20
C ASN A 32 -22.81 5.84 -1.55
N PRO A 33 -23.72 6.67 -2.11
CA PRO A 33 -23.39 8.01 -2.60
C PRO A 33 -22.96 8.95 -1.47
N GLU A 34 -23.32 8.65 -0.23
CA GLU A 34 -22.88 9.37 0.97
C GLU A 34 -21.42 9.08 1.35
N ARG A 35 -20.73 8.16 0.66
CA ARG A 35 -19.36 7.75 0.98
C ARG A 35 -18.31 8.27 -0.01
N LEU A 36 -17.11 8.47 0.52
CA LEU A 36 -15.90 8.84 -0.20
C LEU A 36 -14.90 7.67 -0.18
N ASN A 37 -14.31 7.36 -1.34
CA ASN A 37 -13.14 6.50 -1.45
C ASN A 37 -11.87 7.30 -1.15
N LEU A 38 -11.42 7.22 0.11
CA LEU A 38 -10.19 7.85 0.59
C LEU A 38 -8.93 7.44 -0.18
N MET A 39 -8.84 6.19 -0.65
CA MET A 39 -7.69 5.73 -1.45
C MET A 39 -7.66 6.42 -2.81
N LYS A 40 -8.82 6.50 -3.48
CA LYS A 40 -8.94 7.26 -4.75
C LYS A 40 -8.59 8.73 -4.52
N GLY A 41 -9.15 9.35 -3.49
CA GLY A 41 -8.82 10.73 -3.11
C GLY A 41 -7.32 10.93 -2.89
N GLY A 42 -6.67 10.05 -2.11
CA GLY A 42 -5.23 10.07 -1.93
C GLY A 42 -4.47 10.01 -3.25
N ILE A 43 -4.85 9.12 -4.16
CA ILE A 43 -4.24 9.02 -5.50
C ILE A 43 -4.45 10.30 -6.31
N VAL A 44 -5.67 10.86 -6.33
CA VAL A 44 -5.99 12.07 -7.11
C VAL A 44 -5.16 13.26 -6.63
N TYR A 45 -5.10 13.49 -5.32
CA TYR A 45 -4.50 14.71 -4.75
C TYR A 45 -3.00 14.63 -4.46
N SER A 46 -2.38 13.44 -4.43
CA SER A 46 -0.94 13.31 -4.18
C SER A 46 -0.11 13.72 -5.40
N ASN A 47 1.09 14.26 -5.19
CA ASN A 47 2.06 14.49 -6.27
C ASN A 47 2.77 13.21 -6.72
N ALA A 48 2.98 12.28 -5.79
CA ALA A 48 3.55 10.96 -6.02
C ALA A 48 2.81 9.93 -5.17
N VAL A 49 2.63 8.72 -5.69
CA VAL A 49 2.01 7.59 -5.01
C VAL A 49 2.98 6.42 -5.05
N THR A 50 3.32 5.88 -3.89
CA THR A 50 4.29 4.79 -3.77
C THR A 50 3.64 3.52 -3.23
N THR A 51 4.16 2.37 -3.64
CA THR A 51 3.79 1.07 -3.08
C THR A 51 5.01 0.19 -2.80
N VAL A 52 4.80 -0.93 -2.11
CA VAL A 52 5.82 -1.74 -1.42
C VAL A 52 6.85 -2.44 -2.33
N SER A 53 6.63 -2.47 -3.64
CA SER A 53 7.64 -2.93 -4.60
C SER A 53 7.34 -2.50 -6.03
N PRO A 54 8.35 -2.43 -6.91
CA PRO A 54 8.16 -2.24 -8.35
C PRO A 54 7.29 -3.33 -8.99
N THR A 55 7.43 -4.58 -8.54
CA THR A 55 6.62 -5.71 -9.02
C THR A 55 5.15 -5.50 -8.70
N TYR A 56 4.84 -5.14 -7.45
CA TYR A 56 3.47 -4.87 -7.03
C TYR A 56 2.89 -3.65 -7.77
N ALA A 57 3.70 -2.62 -8.02
CA ALA A 57 3.25 -1.48 -8.80
C ALA A 57 2.79 -1.89 -10.21
N ARG A 58 3.57 -2.75 -10.88
CA ARG A 58 3.20 -3.33 -12.17
C ARG A 58 1.94 -4.20 -12.10
N GLU A 59 1.81 -5.04 -11.07
CA GLU A 59 0.61 -5.87 -10.87
C GLU A 59 -0.66 -5.03 -10.69
N VAL A 60 -0.57 -3.93 -9.95
CA VAL A 60 -1.68 -2.98 -9.80
C VAL A 60 -1.99 -2.31 -11.14
N LEU A 61 -0.97 -1.81 -11.84
CA LEU A 61 -1.14 -1.04 -13.06
C LEU A 61 -1.53 -1.87 -14.30
N GLU A 62 -1.16 -3.14 -14.35
CA GLU A 62 -1.25 -3.99 -15.55
C GLU A 62 -1.83 -5.38 -15.25
N GLY A 63 -1.49 -5.96 -14.09
CA GLY A 63 -1.83 -7.33 -13.70
C GLY A 63 -3.23 -7.52 -13.11
N GLY A 64 -4.08 -6.50 -13.14
CA GLY A 64 -5.46 -6.57 -12.63
C GLY A 64 -5.61 -6.42 -11.12
N ALA A 65 -4.53 -6.20 -10.37
CA ALA A 65 -4.58 -6.04 -8.92
C ALA A 65 -5.18 -4.69 -8.46
N ALA A 66 -5.43 -3.75 -9.38
CA ALA A 66 -6.04 -2.46 -9.04
C ALA A 66 -7.49 -2.55 -8.52
N GLY A 67 -8.22 -3.64 -8.80
CA GLY A 67 -9.64 -3.77 -8.44
C GLY A 67 -10.44 -2.53 -8.89
N TRP A 68 -11.20 -1.93 -7.97
CA TRP A 68 -12.03 -0.74 -8.23
C TRP A 68 -11.25 0.55 -8.52
N LEU A 69 -9.93 0.56 -8.33
CA LEU A 69 -9.08 1.68 -8.73
C LEU A 69 -8.66 1.60 -10.19
N ARG A 70 -9.03 0.53 -10.93
CA ARG A 70 -8.60 0.33 -12.32
C ARG A 70 -8.95 1.51 -13.22
N SER A 71 -10.18 2.02 -13.17
CA SER A 71 -10.59 3.19 -13.95
C SER A 71 -9.86 4.46 -13.53
N THR A 72 -9.55 4.61 -12.24
CA THR A 72 -8.75 5.72 -11.71
C THR A 72 -7.31 5.66 -12.23
N LEU A 73 -6.65 4.50 -12.11
CA LEU A 73 -5.25 4.29 -12.50
C LEU A 73 -5.04 4.10 -14.02
N ALA A 74 -6.12 4.01 -14.79
CA ALA A 74 -6.08 4.09 -16.25
C ALA A 74 -5.86 5.52 -16.75
N ARG A 75 -6.15 6.55 -15.93
CA ARG A 75 -5.90 7.95 -16.27
C ARG A 75 -4.40 8.22 -16.36
N PRO A 76 -3.87 8.67 -17.52
CA PRO A 76 -2.42 8.82 -17.72
C PRO A 76 -1.72 9.68 -16.66
N GLU A 77 -2.37 10.76 -16.21
CA GLU A 77 -1.86 11.69 -15.21
C GLU A 77 -1.83 11.11 -13.79
N LEU A 78 -2.66 10.11 -13.49
CA LEU A 78 -2.64 9.39 -12.21
C LEU A 78 -1.70 8.19 -12.25
N ARG A 79 -1.62 7.54 -13.40
CA ARG A 79 -0.68 6.44 -13.66
C ARG A 79 0.77 6.90 -13.57
N SER A 80 1.10 8.04 -14.18
CA SER A 80 2.49 8.53 -14.29
C SER A 80 3.14 8.86 -12.94
N LYS A 81 2.35 9.11 -11.90
CA LYS A 81 2.81 9.38 -10.54
C LYS A 81 2.76 8.17 -9.61
N PHE A 82 2.37 6.99 -10.09
CA PHE A 82 2.27 5.77 -9.30
C PHE A 82 3.49 4.87 -9.52
N GLN A 83 4.27 4.61 -8.47
CA GLN A 83 5.52 3.87 -8.56
C GLN A 83 5.74 2.91 -7.38
N GLY A 84 6.58 1.90 -7.58
CA GLY A 84 6.99 0.99 -6.51
C GLY A 84 8.33 1.39 -5.92
N ILE A 85 8.46 1.36 -4.60
CA ILE A 85 9.73 1.50 -3.89
C ILE A 85 10.02 0.18 -3.21
N LEU A 86 11.22 -0.36 -3.43
CA LEU A 86 11.63 -1.63 -2.82
C LEU A 86 11.80 -1.44 -1.32
N ASN A 87 11.05 -2.21 -0.52
CA ASN A 87 11.24 -2.24 0.92
C ASN A 87 12.61 -2.80 1.29
N GLY A 88 13.20 -2.24 2.35
CA GLY A 88 14.43 -2.73 2.97
C GLY A 88 14.18 -3.23 4.39
N ILE A 89 15.23 -3.82 4.97
CA ILE A 89 15.31 -4.16 6.39
C ILE A 89 16.60 -3.56 6.96
N ASP A 90 16.64 -3.36 8.28
CA ASP A 90 17.89 -3.08 8.98
C ASP A 90 18.72 -4.36 9.06
N THR A 91 19.83 -4.43 8.33
CA THR A 91 20.65 -5.64 8.28
C THR A 91 21.58 -5.79 9.48
N ALA A 92 21.69 -4.79 10.36
CA ALA A 92 22.43 -4.94 11.62
C ALA A 92 21.53 -5.56 12.70
N GLU A 93 20.26 -5.15 12.73
CA GLU A 93 19.25 -5.74 13.60
C GLU A 93 18.87 -7.15 13.15
N TRP A 94 18.61 -7.32 11.84
CA TRP A 94 18.14 -8.58 11.26
C TRP A 94 19.29 -9.40 10.65
N ASP A 95 20.33 -9.65 11.43
CA ASP A 95 21.48 -10.49 11.04
C ASP A 95 21.52 -11.82 11.84
N PRO A 96 21.09 -12.95 11.25
CA PRO A 96 21.16 -14.25 11.92
C PRO A 96 22.58 -14.70 12.31
N ALA A 97 23.62 -14.08 11.75
CA ALA A 97 25.01 -14.40 12.10
C ALA A 97 25.43 -13.77 13.45
N ALA A 98 24.76 -12.71 13.88
CA ALA A 98 25.09 -11.94 15.08
C ALA A 98 23.90 -11.73 16.05
N ASP A 99 22.71 -12.20 15.69
CA ASP A 99 21.48 -12.01 16.48
C ASP A 99 21.55 -12.73 17.85
N PRO A 100 21.62 -11.98 18.98
CA PRO A 100 21.72 -12.54 20.31
C PRO A 100 20.43 -13.20 20.80
N HIS A 101 19.32 -13.00 20.09
CA HIS A 101 18.03 -13.60 20.40
C HIS A 101 17.86 -14.99 19.77
N LEU A 102 18.77 -15.41 18.89
CA LEU A 102 18.75 -16.76 18.33
C LEU A 102 19.42 -17.78 19.28
N PRO A 103 18.80 -18.96 19.49
CA PRO A 103 19.44 -20.06 20.23
C PRO A 103 20.78 -20.51 19.63
N ALA A 104 20.97 -20.30 18.33
CA ALA A 104 22.22 -20.52 17.62
C ALA A 104 22.30 -19.61 16.39
N CYS A 105 23.36 -18.80 16.28
CA CYS A 105 23.62 -18.00 15.09
C CYS A 105 23.89 -18.89 13.86
N TYR A 106 23.55 -18.37 12.67
CA TYR A 106 23.80 -19.04 11.40
C TYR A 106 23.94 -18.01 10.26
N ASP A 107 24.50 -18.43 9.14
CA ASP A 107 24.56 -17.63 7.92
C ASP A 107 24.37 -18.51 6.67
N ALA A 108 24.54 -17.92 5.49
CA ALA A 108 24.37 -18.61 4.22
C ALA A 108 25.36 -19.77 4.01
N ASP A 109 26.59 -19.66 4.53
CA ASP A 109 27.64 -20.67 4.42
C ASP A 109 27.55 -21.72 5.53
N ARG A 110 26.95 -21.34 6.68
CA ARG A 110 26.82 -22.16 7.90
C ARG A 110 25.36 -22.26 8.35
N PRO A 111 24.47 -22.92 7.57
CA PRO A 111 23.03 -22.93 7.83
C PRO A 111 22.60 -23.84 8.99
N ALA A 112 23.51 -24.61 9.59
CA ALA A 112 23.18 -25.60 10.61
C ALA A 112 22.48 -25.01 11.85
N GLY A 113 22.82 -23.77 12.26
CA GLY A 113 22.18 -23.08 13.38
C GLY A 113 20.68 -22.85 13.15
N LYS A 114 20.23 -22.68 11.90
CA LYS A 114 18.80 -22.54 11.56
C LYS A 114 17.97 -23.75 11.99
N ALA A 115 18.53 -24.97 11.87
CA ALA A 115 17.86 -26.18 12.31
C ALA A 115 17.77 -26.26 13.84
N ALA A 116 18.76 -25.72 14.56
CA ALA A 116 18.71 -25.62 16.01
C ALA A 116 17.64 -24.62 16.46
N CYS A 117 17.56 -23.44 15.83
CA CYS A 117 16.51 -22.45 16.11
C CYS A 117 15.11 -23.03 15.87
N LYS A 118 14.91 -23.81 14.79
CA LYS A 118 13.62 -24.45 14.51
C LYS A 118 13.19 -25.46 15.59
N ARG A 119 14.13 -26.17 16.22
CA ARG A 119 13.83 -27.13 17.30
C ARG A 119 13.53 -26.47 18.65
N TYR A 120 13.94 -25.21 18.81
CA TYR A 120 13.73 -24.45 20.05
C TYR A 120 12.32 -23.84 20.13
N LEU A 121 11.67 -23.63 18.98
CA LEU A 121 10.25 -23.26 18.87
C LEU A 121 9.34 -24.43 19.27
#